data_AF-A0ABD5JKI1-F1
#
_entry.id   AF-A0ABD5JKI1-F1
#
_cell.length_a   1.000
_cell.length_b   1.000
_cell.length_c   1.000
_cell.angle_alpha   90.00
_cell.angle_beta   90.00
_cell.angle_gamma   90.00
#
_symmetry.space_group_name_H-M   'P 1'
#
loop_
_entity.id
_entity.type
_entity.pdbx_description
1 polymer ?
#
loop_
_entity_poly.entity_id
_entity_poly.type
_entity_poly.pdbx_seq_one_letter_code
_entity_poly.pdbx_strand_id
1 'polypeptide(L)'
;MSTQQSSFLLIGTDDREFSVNKLKVAGIPYRRKSLYSHPQNWERIIQLLEDPSLTAVLGKLTPPLFRIIAGSRGHADVAQRLFEALGKKPHMIFIHASALDGDENDDYSPAHEDEDPHVHETYVDWLRRTSFAPPSEEIKNTVLALLDAAKVSLTSYSTNAEMSTLSGSFIDDYESNLLFRVYVPKGRLYAAEADRLLALFHDWLTQVGRHSVRQDGYSTAAGRVYEFFGDATLLPQEMSQQFNEFSNFLDLCASDPDAAEDELSNKGLARTSATDIVTRYGRSVRRINTDLRHERETRMLAIRHRLESELLDISEGEYADSADLDSFVNSLTPNPSAANTFGAISPTSAPPVTSGTTINVNQQIFQNLRGTVIQNVQGTVHLGPEAKELLQLIASHGGTEAGDLESAVHELEDSDARQAERLGAKAKLGAFLMRLRDTVEAAGLATLQKYLESKLGA
;
A
#
# COMPACT_ATOMS: atom_id res chain seq x y z
N MET A 1 34.91 -12.31 -3.15
CA MET A 1 33.80 -12.42 -2.18
C MET A 1 32.59 -12.89 -2.95
N SER A 2 32.06 -14.06 -2.60
CA SER A 2 30.95 -14.70 -3.32
C SER A 2 29.69 -13.84 -3.18
N THR A 3 29.22 -13.29 -4.29
CA THR A 3 27.86 -12.78 -4.43
C THR A 3 26.90 -13.87 -3.99
N GLN A 4 26.24 -13.67 -2.85
CA GLN A 4 25.18 -14.55 -2.39
C GLN A 4 24.11 -14.50 -3.49
N GLN A 5 23.99 -15.57 -4.29
CA GLN A 5 23.05 -15.60 -5.40
C GLN A 5 21.64 -15.54 -4.83
N SER A 6 21.00 -14.38 -4.97
CA SER A 6 19.61 -14.11 -4.65
C SER A 6 18.71 -15.11 -5.38
N SER A 7 17.94 -15.89 -4.64
CA SER A 7 17.08 -16.93 -5.22
C SER A 7 15.60 -16.66 -4.98
N PHE A 8 14.75 -17.09 -5.92
CA PHE A 8 13.30 -16.99 -5.83
C PHE A 8 12.66 -18.35 -5.57
N LEU A 9 11.58 -18.37 -4.80
CA LEU A 9 10.76 -19.56 -4.56
C LEU A 9 9.38 -19.38 -5.19
N LEU A 10 9.02 -20.29 -6.08
CA LEU A 10 7.71 -20.32 -6.74
C LEU A 10 6.83 -21.40 -6.09
N ILE A 11 5.72 -21.04 -5.45
CA ILE A 11 4.86 -21.93 -4.64
C ILE A 11 3.44 -22.08 -5.22
N GLY A 12 3.07 -23.22 -5.82
CA GLY A 12 1.73 -23.46 -6.45
C GLY A 12 1.78 -23.91 -7.93
N THR A 13 0.63 -24.02 -8.63
CA THR A 13 0.47 -24.65 -9.97
C THR A 13 0.81 -23.76 -11.19
N ASP A 14 0.71 -24.39 -12.39
CA ASP A 14 1.51 -24.26 -13.63
C ASP A 14 1.42 -22.99 -14.51
N ASP A 15 0.64 -21.95 -14.19
CA ASP A 15 0.50 -20.75 -15.05
C ASP A 15 1.70 -19.78 -14.98
N ARG A 16 2.91 -20.30 -14.80
CA ARG A 16 4.11 -19.55 -14.40
C ARG A 16 5.17 -19.44 -15.48
N GLU A 17 4.85 -19.78 -16.73
CA GLU A 17 5.81 -19.64 -17.81
C GLU A 17 6.34 -18.21 -17.90
N PHE A 18 5.49 -17.20 -17.66
CA PHE A 18 5.89 -15.80 -17.65
C PHE A 18 6.93 -15.50 -16.55
N SER A 19 6.60 -15.72 -15.27
CA SER A 19 7.51 -15.41 -14.14
C SER A 19 8.82 -16.19 -14.24
N VAL A 20 8.75 -17.44 -14.71
CA VAL A 20 9.93 -18.28 -14.95
C VAL A 20 10.78 -17.71 -16.07
N ASN A 21 10.18 -17.37 -17.21
CA ASN A 21 10.91 -16.84 -18.35
C ASN A 21 11.57 -15.51 -17.97
N LYS A 22 10.88 -14.67 -17.20
CA LYS A 22 11.44 -13.43 -16.68
C LYS A 22 12.64 -13.67 -15.76
N LEU A 23 12.52 -14.57 -14.78
CA LEU A 23 13.64 -14.94 -13.90
C LEU A 23 14.82 -15.54 -14.67
N LYS A 24 14.55 -16.35 -15.72
CA LYS A 24 15.60 -16.87 -16.61
C LYS A 24 16.29 -15.76 -17.40
N VAL A 25 15.54 -14.80 -17.94
CA VAL A 25 16.08 -13.65 -18.68
C VAL A 25 16.93 -12.77 -17.76
N ALA A 26 16.48 -12.52 -16.54
CA ALA A 26 17.23 -11.80 -15.51
C ALA A 26 18.41 -12.59 -14.93
N GLY A 27 18.57 -13.88 -15.27
CA GLY A 27 19.63 -14.74 -14.76
C GLY A 27 19.50 -15.08 -13.26
N ILE A 28 18.31 -14.93 -12.69
CA ILE A 28 18.04 -15.13 -11.26
C ILE A 28 17.71 -16.61 -11.00
N PRO A 29 18.43 -17.31 -10.09
CA PRO A 29 18.13 -18.69 -9.77
C PRO A 29 16.77 -18.82 -9.06
N TYR A 30 16.02 -19.86 -9.37
CA TYR A 30 14.71 -20.11 -8.76
C TYR A 30 14.48 -21.59 -8.43
N ARG A 31 13.63 -21.85 -7.43
CA ARG A 31 13.15 -23.18 -7.07
C ARG A 31 11.63 -23.25 -7.19
N ARG A 32 11.10 -24.36 -7.69
CA ARG A 32 9.65 -24.58 -7.82
C ARG A 32 9.18 -25.62 -6.80
N LYS A 33 8.06 -25.33 -6.14
CA LYS A 33 7.42 -26.24 -5.19
C LYS A 33 5.90 -26.21 -5.34
N SER A 34 5.28 -27.38 -5.21
CA SER A 34 3.82 -27.53 -5.25
C SER A 34 3.27 -27.73 -3.84
N LEU A 35 2.17 -27.04 -3.52
CA LEU A 35 1.42 -27.23 -2.28
C LEU A 35 0.43 -28.40 -2.37
N TYR A 36 0.16 -28.94 -3.57
CA TYR A 36 -0.59 -30.19 -3.76
C TYR A 36 0.30 -31.41 -3.46
N SER A 37 0.79 -31.48 -2.24
CA SER A 37 1.78 -32.48 -1.81
C SER A 37 1.59 -32.83 -0.34
N HIS A 38 2.23 -33.92 0.09
CA HIS A 38 2.18 -34.37 1.48
C HIS A 38 2.82 -33.37 2.47
N PRO A 39 2.46 -33.42 3.76
CA PRO A 39 2.97 -32.50 4.78
C PRO A 39 4.51 -32.43 4.86
N GLN A 40 5.19 -33.56 4.64
CA GLN A 40 6.66 -33.63 4.60
C GLN A 40 7.28 -32.76 3.51
N ASN A 41 6.58 -32.57 2.38
CA ASN A 41 7.06 -31.65 1.36
C ASN A 41 6.86 -30.18 1.78
N TRP A 42 5.82 -29.88 2.56
CA TRP A 42 5.62 -28.54 3.12
C TRP A 42 6.70 -28.21 4.15
N GLU A 43 7.14 -29.17 4.96
CA GLU A 43 8.31 -29.00 5.83
C GLU A 43 9.59 -28.67 5.05
N ARG A 44 9.80 -29.29 3.88
CA ARG A 44 10.91 -28.92 3.00
C ARG A 44 10.74 -27.51 2.42
N ILE A 45 9.52 -27.05 2.17
CA ILE A 45 9.26 -25.67 1.75
C ILE A 45 9.60 -24.71 2.90
N ILE A 46 9.26 -25.04 4.15
CA ILE A 46 9.66 -24.26 5.33
C ILE A 46 11.19 -24.13 5.40
N GLN A 47 11.93 -25.22 5.22
CA GLN A 47 13.41 -25.18 5.19
C GLN A 47 13.96 -24.27 4.09
N LEU A 48 13.28 -24.19 2.94
CA LEU A 48 13.65 -23.28 1.86
C LEU A 48 13.32 -21.82 2.20
N LEU A 49 12.22 -21.57 2.91
CA LEU A 49 11.83 -20.23 3.37
C LEU A 49 12.79 -19.70 4.44
N GLU A 50 13.38 -20.59 5.25
CA GLU A 50 14.40 -20.25 6.24
C GLU A 50 15.79 -20.01 5.63
N ASP A 51 15.99 -20.31 4.34
CA ASP A 51 17.26 -20.09 3.65
C ASP A 51 17.57 -18.57 3.56
N PRO A 52 18.74 -18.12 4.05
CA PRO A 52 19.17 -16.73 3.93
C PRO A 52 19.34 -16.26 2.48
N SER A 53 19.63 -17.18 1.55
CA SER A 53 19.78 -16.87 0.12
C SER A 53 18.46 -16.69 -0.62
N LEU A 54 17.32 -16.97 0.04
CA LEU A 54 16.01 -16.74 -0.53
C LEU A 54 15.61 -15.27 -0.38
N THR A 55 15.42 -14.61 -1.53
CA THR A 55 15.13 -13.18 -1.65
C THR A 55 13.64 -12.90 -1.60
N ALA A 56 12.83 -13.63 -2.37
CA ALA A 56 11.38 -13.42 -2.42
C ALA A 56 10.61 -14.68 -2.83
N VAL A 57 9.31 -14.66 -2.54
CA VAL A 57 8.38 -15.77 -2.79
C VAL A 57 7.24 -15.31 -3.70
N LEU A 58 6.97 -16.06 -4.77
CA LEU A 58 5.81 -15.85 -5.62
C LEU A 58 4.92 -17.08 -5.57
N GLY A 59 3.65 -16.90 -5.19
CA GLY A 59 2.74 -18.02 -4.95
C GLY A 59 1.39 -17.85 -5.65
N LYS A 60 0.70 -18.97 -5.85
CA LYS A 60 -0.69 -19.00 -6.32
C LYS A 60 -1.47 -19.97 -5.44
N LEU A 61 -2.50 -19.46 -4.79
CA LEU A 61 -3.48 -20.24 -4.05
C LEU A 61 -4.75 -20.42 -4.90
N THR A 62 -5.29 -21.61 -4.84
CA THR A 62 -6.48 -22.01 -5.58
C THR A 62 -7.55 -22.52 -4.61
N PRO A 63 -8.83 -22.58 -5.00
CA PRO A 63 -9.89 -23.10 -4.14
C PRO A 63 -9.61 -24.51 -3.54
N PRO A 64 -9.02 -25.47 -4.29
CA PRO A 64 -8.60 -26.74 -3.71
C PRO A 64 -7.56 -26.61 -2.58
N LEU A 65 -6.61 -25.67 -2.71
CA LEU A 65 -5.59 -25.45 -1.68
C LEU A 65 -6.22 -24.92 -0.39
N PHE A 66 -7.25 -24.10 -0.47
CA PHE A 66 -7.99 -23.65 0.72
C PHE A 66 -8.59 -24.84 1.49
N ARG A 67 -9.18 -25.79 0.78
CA ARG A 67 -9.72 -27.02 1.39
C ARG A 67 -8.61 -27.89 1.99
N ILE A 68 -7.45 -27.97 1.35
CA ILE A 68 -6.30 -28.71 1.88
C ILE A 68 -5.75 -28.06 3.16
N ILE A 69 -5.64 -26.73 3.18
CA ILE A 69 -5.17 -25.95 4.33
C ILE A 69 -6.13 -26.11 5.52
N ALA A 70 -7.45 -26.00 5.29
CA ALA A 70 -8.45 -26.07 6.35
C ALA A 70 -8.81 -27.50 6.81
N GLY A 71 -8.77 -28.48 5.91
CA GLY A 71 -9.47 -29.77 6.12
C GLY A 71 -8.62 -31.01 6.34
N SER A 72 -7.30 -30.98 6.06
CA SER A 72 -6.52 -32.23 6.02
C SER A 72 -5.85 -32.55 7.36
N ARG A 73 -6.13 -33.73 7.94
CA ARG A 73 -5.43 -34.23 9.14
C ARG A 73 -3.91 -34.19 8.94
N GLY A 74 -3.21 -33.37 9.73
CA GLY A 74 -1.74 -33.19 9.69
C GLY A 74 -1.24 -32.00 8.85
N HIS A 75 -2.08 -31.36 8.04
CA HIS A 75 -1.67 -30.15 7.31
C HIS A 75 -1.87 -28.87 8.13
N ALA A 76 -2.83 -28.82 9.07
CA ALA A 76 -3.13 -27.60 9.82
C ALA A 76 -1.89 -27.04 10.57
N ASP A 77 -1.19 -27.88 11.33
CA ASP A 77 0.01 -27.48 12.09
C ASP A 77 1.16 -27.03 11.17
N VAL A 78 1.34 -27.73 10.05
CA VAL A 78 2.39 -27.42 9.08
C VAL A 78 2.04 -26.20 8.26
N ALA A 79 0.75 -25.97 7.97
CA ALA A 79 0.25 -24.79 7.26
C ALA A 79 0.55 -23.53 8.07
N GLN A 80 0.23 -23.53 9.36
CA GLN A 80 0.53 -22.39 10.24
C GLN A 80 2.02 -22.04 10.19
N ARG A 81 2.91 -23.01 10.41
CA ARG A 81 4.36 -22.80 10.35
C ARG A 81 4.85 -22.36 8.97
N LEU A 82 4.26 -22.89 7.90
CA LEU A 82 4.58 -22.52 6.52
C LEU A 82 4.27 -21.05 6.26
N PHE A 83 3.07 -20.60 6.62
CA PHE A 83 2.67 -19.22 6.40
C PHE A 83 3.38 -18.25 7.35
N GLU A 84 3.66 -18.64 8.60
CA GLU A 84 4.52 -17.87 9.52
C GLU A 84 5.95 -17.68 8.98
N ALA A 85 6.51 -18.71 8.34
CA ALA A 85 7.82 -18.60 7.68
C ALA A 85 7.74 -17.74 6.41
N LEU A 86 6.65 -17.86 5.65
CA LEU A 86 6.42 -17.09 4.43
C LEU A 86 6.24 -15.59 4.72
N GLY A 87 5.49 -15.25 5.77
CA GLY A 87 5.25 -13.85 6.18
C GLY A 87 6.51 -13.10 6.63
N LYS A 88 7.59 -13.81 6.98
CA LYS A 88 8.90 -13.21 7.29
C LYS A 88 9.70 -12.84 6.04
N LYS A 89 9.30 -13.34 4.88
CA LYS A 89 9.96 -13.10 3.61
C LYS A 89 9.10 -12.19 2.75
N PRO A 90 9.71 -11.37 1.88
CA PRO A 90 8.94 -10.64 0.90
C PRO A 90 8.21 -11.59 -0.06
N HIS A 91 6.91 -11.39 -0.24
CA HIS A 91 6.06 -12.34 -0.96
C HIS A 91 4.93 -11.66 -1.74
N MET A 92 4.48 -12.34 -2.80
CA MET A 92 3.25 -12.01 -3.53
C MET A 92 2.48 -13.30 -3.79
N ILE A 93 1.30 -13.43 -3.18
CA ILE A 93 0.47 -14.63 -3.24
C ILE A 93 -0.82 -14.34 -3.98
N PHE A 94 -0.96 -14.92 -5.16
CA PHE A 94 -2.12 -14.71 -6.03
C PHE A 94 -3.29 -15.60 -5.66
N ILE A 95 -4.50 -15.04 -5.77
CA ILE A 95 -5.77 -15.77 -5.71
C ILE A 95 -6.73 -15.22 -6.77
N HIS A 96 -7.46 -16.10 -7.43
CA HIS A 96 -8.45 -15.66 -8.42
C HIS A 96 -9.65 -14.99 -7.73
N ALA A 97 -10.15 -13.87 -8.28
CA ALA A 97 -11.24 -13.10 -7.68
C ALA A 97 -12.50 -13.95 -7.38
N SER A 98 -12.90 -14.81 -8.31
CA SER A 98 -14.06 -15.71 -8.10
C SER A 98 -13.93 -16.64 -6.89
N ALA A 99 -12.70 -16.98 -6.48
CA ALA A 99 -12.46 -17.79 -5.29
C ALA A 99 -12.76 -17.03 -4.00
N LEU A 100 -12.68 -15.69 -4.02
CA LEU A 100 -13.00 -14.81 -2.90
C LEU A 100 -14.48 -14.41 -2.93
N ASP A 101 -14.96 -13.97 -4.08
CA ASP A 101 -16.28 -13.35 -4.26
C ASP A 101 -17.42 -14.36 -4.09
N GLY A 102 -17.13 -15.64 -4.34
CA GLY A 102 -18.14 -16.69 -4.29
C GLY A 102 -19.07 -16.70 -5.51
N ASP A 103 -18.85 -15.80 -6.48
CA ASP A 103 -19.56 -15.84 -7.75
C ASP A 103 -19.11 -17.07 -8.55
N GLU A 104 -20.07 -17.97 -8.77
CA GLU A 104 -20.03 -18.96 -9.83
C GLU A 104 -20.16 -18.21 -11.17
N ASN A 105 -19.12 -17.51 -11.61
CA ASN A 105 -19.15 -16.88 -12.93
C ASN A 105 -19.24 -18.00 -13.98
N ASP A 106 -20.44 -18.09 -14.57
CA ASP A 106 -20.97 -19.20 -15.38
C ASP A 106 -20.49 -19.19 -16.85
N ASP A 107 -19.52 -18.34 -17.18
CA ASP A 107 -19.20 -18.00 -18.59
C ASP A 107 -18.12 -18.87 -19.25
N TYR A 108 -17.60 -19.90 -18.57
CA TYR A 108 -16.73 -20.89 -19.20
C TYR A 108 -17.55 -22.01 -19.85
N SER A 109 -18.18 -21.71 -20.99
CA SER A 109 -18.55 -22.73 -21.98
C SER A 109 -17.38 -22.91 -22.93
N PRO A 110 -16.57 -23.99 -22.81
CA PRO A 110 -15.60 -24.28 -23.84
C PRO A 110 -16.36 -24.57 -25.14
N ALA A 111 -16.22 -23.67 -26.11
CA ALA A 111 -16.72 -23.87 -27.45
C ALA A 111 -15.92 -25.01 -28.10
N HIS A 112 -16.40 -26.23 -27.96
CA HIS A 112 -15.91 -27.38 -28.71
C HIS A 112 -17.08 -28.01 -29.46
N GLU A 113 -17.21 -27.58 -30.71
CA GLU A 113 -17.84 -28.36 -31.77
C GLU A 113 -16.98 -29.64 -31.94
N ASP A 114 -17.64 -30.80 -31.88
CA ASP A 114 -17.17 -32.12 -32.37
C ASP A 114 -16.56 -33.17 -31.40
N GLU A 115 -16.90 -33.23 -30.10
CA GLU A 115 -16.59 -34.42 -29.27
C GLU A 115 -17.75 -34.94 -28.39
N ASP A 116 -17.76 -36.25 -28.11
CA ASP A 116 -18.85 -37.07 -27.56
C ASP A 116 -19.48 -36.51 -26.25
N PRO A 117 -20.76 -36.10 -26.25
CA PRO A 117 -21.41 -35.37 -25.16
C PRO A 117 -21.44 -36.08 -23.80
N HIS A 118 -21.44 -37.42 -23.77
CA HIS A 118 -21.75 -38.17 -22.54
C HIS A 118 -20.55 -38.44 -21.63
N VAL A 119 -19.31 -38.29 -22.13
CA VAL A 119 -18.08 -38.49 -21.32
C VAL A 119 -17.57 -37.17 -20.74
N HIS A 120 -17.89 -36.04 -21.39
CA HIS A 120 -17.42 -34.72 -20.97
C HIS A 120 -18.22 -34.15 -19.80
N GLU A 121 -19.55 -34.37 -19.77
CA GLU A 121 -20.45 -33.83 -18.75
C GLU A 121 -20.02 -34.24 -17.33
N THR A 122 -19.59 -35.49 -17.11
CA THR A 122 -19.20 -35.98 -15.78
C THR A 122 -17.80 -35.57 -15.33
N TYR A 123 -16.81 -35.49 -16.22
CA TYR A 123 -15.44 -35.10 -15.86
C TYR A 123 -15.28 -33.58 -15.77
N VAL A 124 -15.92 -32.81 -16.66
CA VAL A 124 -15.92 -31.34 -16.61
C VAL A 124 -16.72 -30.86 -15.41
N ASP A 125 -17.87 -31.46 -15.09
CA ASP A 125 -18.60 -31.11 -13.87
C ASP A 125 -17.84 -31.49 -12.61
N TRP A 126 -17.13 -32.63 -12.61
CA TRP A 126 -16.25 -33.00 -11.51
C TRP A 126 -15.10 -32.02 -11.35
N LEU A 127 -14.42 -31.61 -12.43
CA LEU A 127 -13.38 -30.58 -12.40
C LEU A 127 -13.93 -29.21 -11.98
N ARG A 128 -15.12 -28.83 -12.44
CA ARG A 128 -15.81 -27.59 -12.06
C ARG A 128 -16.07 -27.56 -10.56
N ARG A 129 -16.68 -28.61 -10.01
CA ARG A 129 -16.96 -28.74 -8.56
C ARG A 129 -15.70 -28.86 -7.70
N THR A 130 -14.68 -29.55 -8.21
CA THR A 130 -13.51 -29.89 -7.39
C THR A 130 -12.41 -28.83 -7.47
N SER A 131 -12.17 -28.25 -8.65
CA SER A 131 -11.03 -27.36 -8.93
C SER A 131 -11.38 -25.88 -9.01
N PHE A 132 -12.61 -25.54 -9.43
CA PHE A 132 -13.01 -24.15 -9.69
C PHE A 132 -14.11 -23.62 -8.77
N ALA A 133 -14.89 -24.50 -8.15
CA ALA A 133 -15.92 -24.07 -7.20
C ALA A 133 -15.29 -23.34 -6.00
N PRO A 134 -15.84 -22.18 -5.60
CA PRO A 134 -15.32 -21.41 -4.49
C PRO A 134 -15.30 -22.26 -3.20
N PRO A 135 -14.37 -22.01 -2.26
CA PRO A 135 -14.40 -22.66 -0.96
C PRO A 135 -15.65 -22.22 -0.18
N SER A 136 -16.12 -23.03 0.77
CA SER A 136 -17.19 -22.58 1.68
C SER A 136 -16.72 -21.38 2.51
N GLU A 137 -17.64 -20.52 2.93
CA GLU A 137 -17.32 -19.33 3.75
C GLU A 137 -16.57 -19.70 5.04
N GLU A 138 -16.90 -20.83 5.68
CA GLU A 138 -16.15 -21.33 6.85
C GLU A 138 -14.68 -21.63 6.53
N ILE A 139 -14.41 -22.28 5.40
CA ILE A 139 -13.05 -22.60 4.94
C ILE A 139 -12.31 -21.33 4.54
N LYS A 140 -12.97 -20.43 3.80
CA LYS A 140 -12.43 -19.12 3.42
C LYS A 140 -11.98 -18.36 4.66
N ASN A 141 -12.88 -18.16 5.63
CA ASN A 141 -12.60 -17.39 6.84
C ASN A 141 -11.48 -18.01 7.68
N THR A 142 -11.44 -19.35 7.79
CA THR A 142 -10.36 -20.05 8.49
C THR A 142 -9.00 -19.79 7.85
N VAL A 143 -8.91 -19.89 6.51
CA VAL A 143 -7.66 -19.68 5.78
C VAL A 143 -7.26 -18.20 5.79
N LEU A 144 -8.20 -17.29 5.58
CA LEU A 144 -7.95 -15.85 5.62
C LEU A 144 -7.47 -15.40 7.00
N ALA A 145 -8.09 -15.89 8.08
CA ALA A 145 -7.63 -15.60 9.45
C ALA A 145 -6.21 -16.14 9.70
N LEU A 146 -5.88 -17.32 9.17
CA LEU A 146 -4.53 -17.89 9.27
C LEU A 146 -3.51 -17.03 8.53
N LEU A 147 -3.83 -16.59 7.31
CA LEU A 147 -2.96 -15.74 6.50
C LEU A 147 -2.75 -14.37 7.15
N ASP A 148 -3.80 -13.76 7.68
CA ASP A 148 -3.75 -12.49 8.39
C ASP A 148 -2.88 -12.58 9.65
N ALA A 149 -3.07 -13.63 10.46
CA ALA A 149 -2.22 -13.89 11.64
C ALA A 149 -0.74 -14.08 11.27
N ALA A 150 -0.47 -14.66 10.10
CA ALA A 150 0.88 -14.84 9.56
C ALA A 150 1.42 -13.61 8.81
N LYS A 151 0.66 -12.51 8.71
CA LYS A 151 0.98 -11.31 7.92
C LYS A 151 1.24 -11.60 6.44
N VAL A 152 0.47 -12.53 5.87
CA VAL A 152 0.53 -12.90 4.46
C VAL A 152 -0.60 -12.21 3.71
N SER A 153 -0.26 -11.26 2.84
CA SER A 153 -1.24 -10.55 2.03
C SER A 153 -1.56 -11.33 0.75
N LEU A 154 -2.85 -11.36 0.40
CA LEU A 154 -3.33 -11.96 -0.85
C LEU A 154 -3.50 -10.88 -1.91
N THR A 155 -3.06 -11.19 -3.13
CA THR A 155 -3.24 -10.36 -4.31
C THR A 155 -4.31 -11.01 -5.19
N SER A 156 -5.50 -10.41 -5.23
CA SER A 156 -6.56 -10.88 -6.12
C SER A 156 -6.25 -10.56 -7.58
N TYR A 157 -6.63 -11.45 -8.48
CA TYR A 157 -6.54 -11.22 -9.93
C TYR A 157 -7.78 -11.78 -10.64
N SER A 158 -8.18 -11.15 -11.75
CA SER A 158 -9.30 -11.59 -12.57
C SER A 158 -8.82 -12.26 -13.86
N THR A 159 -7.69 -11.82 -14.42
CA THR A 159 -7.12 -12.42 -15.65
C THR A 159 -5.67 -12.87 -15.49
N ASN A 160 -5.25 -13.87 -16.27
CA ASN A 160 -3.86 -14.32 -16.28
C ASN A 160 -2.89 -13.23 -16.78
N ALA A 161 -3.38 -12.29 -17.61
CA ALA A 161 -2.60 -11.13 -18.05
C ALA A 161 -2.31 -10.17 -16.88
N GLU A 162 -3.31 -9.87 -16.04
CA GLU A 162 -3.11 -9.08 -14.81
C GLU A 162 -2.09 -9.75 -13.88
N MET A 163 -2.26 -11.06 -13.62
CA MET A 163 -1.32 -11.84 -12.79
C MET A 163 0.12 -11.77 -13.34
N SER A 164 0.28 -11.85 -14.67
CA SER A 164 1.59 -11.77 -15.33
C SER A 164 2.21 -10.38 -15.17
N THR A 165 1.43 -9.32 -15.36
CA THR A 165 1.88 -7.93 -15.18
C THR A 165 2.31 -7.66 -13.73
N LEU A 166 1.51 -8.08 -12.74
CA LEU A 166 1.81 -7.93 -11.32
C LEU A 166 3.05 -8.74 -10.91
N SER A 167 3.12 -10.01 -11.35
CA SER A 167 4.30 -10.85 -11.11
C SER A 167 5.56 -10.24 -11.73
N GLY A 168 5.42 -9.64 -12.91
CA GLY A 168 6.49 -8.98 -13.63
C GLY A 168 7.02 -7.78 -12.86
N SER A 169 6.14 -6.87 -12.46
CA SER A 169 6.51 -5.69 -11.67
C SER A 169 7.14 -6.07 -10.34
N PHE A 170 6.60 -7.08 -9.64
CA PHE A 170 7.20 -7.58 -8.41
C PHE A 170 8.65 -8.05 -8.65
N ILE A 171 8.92 -8.83 -9.69
CA ILE A 171 10.29 -9.27 -10.01
C ILE A 171 11.20 -8.08 -10.32
N ASP A 172 10.73 -7.09 -11.07
CA ASP A 172 11.51 -5.88 -11.41
C ASP A 172 11.85 -5.05 -10.18
N ASP A 173 10.91 -4.91 -9.24
CA ASP A 173 11.09 -4.17 -8.00
C ASP A 173 12.17 -4.83 -7.12
N TYR A 174 12.22 -6.16 -7.04
CA TYR A 174 13.28 -6.88 -6.32
C TYR A 174 14.62 -6.87 -7.06
N GLU A 175 14.62 -7.01 -8.38
CA GLU A 175 15.83 -6.95 -9.20
C GLU A 175 16.49 -5.56 -9.08
N SER A 176 15.66 -4.51 -9.09
CA SER A 176 16.11 -3.12 -8.95
C SER A 176 16.40 -2.72 -7.50
N ASN A 177 16.11 -3.60 -6.53
CA ASN A 177 16.19 -3.36 -5.09
C ASN A 177 15.45 -2.09 -4.66
N LEU A 178 14.16 -2.02 -5.03
CA LEU A 178 13.25 -0.98 -4.59
C LEU A 178 13.11 -1.02 -3.06
N LEU A 179 13.44 0.09 -2.41
CA LEU A 179 13.34 0.27 -0.97
C LEU A 179 11.91 0.66 -0.57
N PHE A 180 11.36 1.67 -1.23
CA PHE A 180 9.99 2.13 -1.05
C PHE A 180 9.54 3.00 -2.24
N ARG A 181 8.22 3.06 -2.42
CA ARG A 181 7.52 3.90 -3.40
C ARG A 181 6.51 4.78 -2.67
N VAL A 182 6.42 6.06 -3.04
CA VAL A 182 5.42 7.00 -2.48
C VAL A 182 4.70 7.72 -3.61
N TYR A 183 3.37 7.65 -3.58
CA TYR A 183 2.50 8.46 -4.43
C TYR A 183 2.08 9.74 -3.69
N VAL A 184 2.38 10.91 -4.25
CA VAL A 184 1.97 12.22 -3.75
C VAL A 184 0.91 12.82 -4.69
N PRO A 185 -0.36 12.91 -4.26
CA PRO A 185 -1.43 13.50 -5.07
C PRO A 185 -1.23 15.00 -5.27
N LYS A 186 -1.56 15.50 -6.45
CA LYS A 186 -1.55 16.92 -6.76
C LYS A 186 -2.69 17.63 -6.02
N GLY A 187 -2.38 18.70 -5.32
CA GLY A 187 -3.35 19.47 -4.53
C GLY A 187 -3.61 18.93 -3.13
N ARG A 188 -2.92 17.85 -2.71
CA ARG A 188 -2.79 17.49 -1.29
C ARG A 188 -2.05 18.62 -0.57
N LEU A 189 -2.47 18.92 0.67
CA LEU A 189 -1.77 19.89 1.51
C LEU A 189 -0.32 19.42 1.70
N TYR A 190 0.64 20.30 1.46
CA TYR A 190 2.09 20.05 1.54
C TYR A 190 2.72 19.23 0.41
N ALA A 191 2.03 19.03 -0.73
CA ALA A 191 2.60 18.30 -1.86
C ALA A 191 3.91 18.91 -2.37
N ALA A 192 4.04 20.24 -2.41
CA ALA A 192 5.27 20.91 -2.86
C ALA A 192 6.43 20.80 -1.85
N GLU A 193 6.12 20.71 -0.56
CA GLU A 193 7.08 20.53 0.51
C GLU A 193 7.53 19.07 0.63
N ALA A 194 6.66 18.11 0.30
CA ALA A 194 6.99 16.70 0.20
C ALA A 194 8.16 16.45 -0.77
N ASP A 195 8.13 17.07 -1.95
CA ASP A 195 9.20 17.01 -2.94
C ASP A 195 10.56 17.40 -2.34
N ARG A 196 10.60 18.50 -1.57
CA ARG A 196 11.83 19.02 -0.97
C ARG A 196 12.30 18.15 0.19
N LEU A 197 11.37 17.63 0.99
CA LEU A 197 11.70 16.72 2.09
C LEU A 197 12.27 15.40 1.57
N LEU A 198 11.68 14.82 0.52
CA LEU A 198 12.18 13.59 -0.11
C LEU A 198 13.56 13.79 -0.75
N ALA A 199 13.83 14.97 -1.33
CA ALA A 199 15.16 15.32 -1.83
C ALA A 199 16.19 15.44 -0.69
N LEU A 200 15.83 16.06 0.44
CA LEU A 200 16.70 16.11 1.63
C LEU A 200 16.96 14.71 2.22
N PHE A 201 15.97 13.83 2.16
CA PHE A 201 16.13 12.46 2.62
C PHE A 201 17.04 11.65 1.70
N HIS A 202 16.95 11.83 0.38
CA HIS A 202 17.90 11.25 -0.58
C HIS A 202 19.34 11.70 -0.29
N ASP A 203 19.54 13.01 -0.10
CA ASP A 203 20.83 13.58 0.27
C ASP A 203 21.34 13.01 1.61
N TRP A 204 20.45 12.74 2.57
CA TRP A 204 20.81 12.18 3.87
C TRP A 204 21.30 10.74 3.76
N LEU A 205 20.56 9.89 3.03
CA LEU A 205 20.94 8.49 2.81
C LEU A 205 22.29 8.38 2.11
N THR A 206 22.57 9.26 1.15
CA THR A 206 23.82 9.26 0.38
C THR A 206 24.99 9.86 1.16
N GLN A 207 24.81 10.97 1.87
CA GLN A 207 25.90 11.68 2.55
C GLN A 207 26.21 11.13 3.94
N VAL A 208 25.18 10.79 4.71
CA VAL A 208 25.31 10.37 6.12
C VAL A 208 25.20 8.86 6.25
N GLY A 209 24.19 8.26 5.61
CA GLY A 209 24.04 6.81 5.56
C GLY A 209 25.13 6.12 4.72
N ARG A 210 25.80 6.86 3.82
CA ARG A 210 26.77 6.34 2.84
C ARG A 210 26.22 5.18 2.00
N HIS A 211 24.91 5.15 1.84
CA HIS A 211 24.23 4.19 0.98
C HIS A 211 24.20 4.75 -0.45
N SER A 212 24.51 3.92 -1.43
CA SER A 212 24.19 4.26 -2.82
C SER A 212 22.68 4.09 -2.98
N VAL A 213 21.99 5.22 -3.12
CA VAL A 213 20.55 5.24 -3.32
C VAL A 213 20.27 6.02 -4.59
N ARG A 214 19.54 5.40 -5.52
CA ARG A 214 19.03 6.06 -6.72
C ARG A 214 17.58 6.47 -6.46
N GLN A 215 17.30 7.76 -6.62
CA GLN A 215 15.94 8.26 -6.66
C GLN A 215 15.50 8.33 -8.13
N ASP A 216 14.38 7.70 -8.44
CA ASP A 216 13.67 7.81 -9.71
C ASP A 216 12.21 8.19 -9.44
N GLY A 217 11.43 8.34 -10.50
CA GLY A 217 10.00 8.58 -10.39
C GLY A 217 9.41 9.13 -11.67
N TYR A 218 8.10 9.31 -11.66
CA TYR A 218 7.38 9.90 -12.77
C TYR A 218 6.31 10.86 -12.26
N SER A 219 5.99 11.86 -13.06
CA SER A 219 4.90 12.80 -12.79
C SER A 219 3.76 12.50 -13.74
N THR A 220 2.55 12.53 -13.21
CA THR A 220 1.30 12.46 -13.97
C THR A 220 0.57 13.80 -13.89
N ALA A 221 -0.57 13.93 -14.58
CA ALA A 221 -1.42 15.09 -14.42
C ALA A 221 -2.03 15.20 -13.00
N ALA A 222 -2.25 14.05 -12.35
CA ALA A 222 -2.94 13.92 -11.07
C ALA A 222 -2.01 13.83 -9.84
N GLY A 223 -0.71 13.56 -10.02
CA GLY A 223 0.23 13.44 -8.91
C GLY A 223 1.66 13.17 -9.35
N ARG A 224 2.49 12.76 -8.39
CA ARG A 224 3.88 12.38 -8.62
C ARG A 224 4.24 11.15 -7.81
N VAL A 225 4.94 10.22 -8.46
CA VAL A 225 5.46 9.00 -7.85
C VAL A 225 6.95 9.16 -7.62
N TYR A 226 7.39 8.79 -6.42
CA TYR A 226 8.78 8.73 -6.01
C TYR A 226 9.18 7.28 -5.77
N GLU A 227 10.28 6.85 -6.40
CA GLU A 227 10.81 5.50 -6.28
C GLU A 227 12.25 5.59 -5.77
N PHE A 228 12.54 4.91 -4.65
CA PHE A 228 13.88 4.88 -4.08
C PHE A 228 14.46 3.47 -4.20
N PHE A 229 15.59 3.35 -4.89
CA PHE A 229 16.30 2.09 -5.12
C PHE A 229 17.61 2.11 -4.34
N GLY A 230 17.90 1.05 -3.60
CA GLY A 230 19.13 0.92 -2.82
C GLY A 230 20.13 -0.05 -3.43
N ASP A 231 21.33 -0.10 -2.87
CA ASP A 231 22.23 -1.22 -3.06
C ASP A 231 21.82 -2.43 -2.20
N ALA A 232 22.28 -3.63 -2.56
CA ALA A 232 21.97 -4.90 -1.87
C ALA A 232 22.34 -4.96 -0.37
N THR A 233 22.95 -3.91 0.17
CA THR A 233 23.31 -3.78 1.58
C THR A 233 22.23 -3.11 2.42
N LEU A 234 21.36 -2.30 1.82
CA LEU A 234 20.28 -1.61 2.52
C LEU A 234 18.98 -2.38 2.30
N LEU A 235 18.43 -2.91 3.40
CA LEU A 235 17.18 -3.67 3.34
C LEU A 235 15.97 -2.75 3.51
N PRO A 236 14.82 -3.02 2.85
CA PRO A 236 13.59 -2.24 3.05
C PRO A 236 13.16 -2.12 4.52
N GLN A 237 13.46 -3.12 5.35
CA GLN A 237 13.12 -3.13 6.78
C GLN A 237 13.92 -2.09 7.59
N GLU A 238 15.11 -1.71 7.12
CA GLU A 238 15.96 -0.70 7.76
C GLU A 238 15.48 0.72 7.43
N MET A 239 14.61 0.88 6.42
CA MET A 239 14.11 2.18 6.01
C MET A 239 13.35 2.90 7.12
N SER A 240 12.51 2.20 7.89
CA SER A 240 11.81 2.81 9.03
C SER A 240 12.77 3.40 10.06
N GLN A 241 13.92 2.76 10.28
CA GLN A 241 14.96 3.31 11.14
C GLN A 241 15.60 4.55 10.50
N GLN A 242 15.97 4.49 9.22
CA GLN A 242 16.54 5.63 8.51
C GLN A 242 15.59 6.84 8.48
N PHE A 243 14.29 6.60 8.32
CA PHE A 243 13.25 7.62 8.41
C PHE A 243 13.24 8.29 9.79
N ASN A 244 13.25 7.51 10.86
CA ASN A 244 13.25 8.04 12.23
C ASN A 244 14.54 8.82 12.56
N GLU A 245 15.69 8.29 12.16
CA GLU A 245 16.98 8.97 12.34
C GLU A 245 17.02 10.31 11.59
N PHE A 246 16.53 10.34 10.36
CA PHE A 246 16.44 11.56 9.58
C PHE A 246 15.49 12.58 10.21
N SER A 247 14.29 12.18 10.63
CA SER A 247 13.33 13.08 11.28
C SER A 247 13.90 13.69 12.57
N ASN A 248 14.55 12.87 13.41
CA ASN A 248 15.23 13.35 14.61
C ASN A 248 16.36 14.34 14.28
N PHE A 249 17.14 14.04 13.24
CA PHE A 249 18.20 14.93 12.79
C PHE A 249 17.67 16.28 12.28
N LEU A 250 16.54 16.30 11.55
CA LEU A 250 15.91 17.55 11.11
C LEU A 250 15.45 18.40 12.31
N ASP A 251 14.89 17.77 13.34
CA ASP A 251 14.47 18.45 14.56
C ASP A 251 15.66 19.02 15.34
N LEU A 252 16.77 18.27 15.42
CA LEU A 252 18.02 18.74 16.01
C LEU A 252 18.60 19.92 15.22
N CYS A 253 18.65 19.85 13.88
CA CYS A 253 19.09 20.97 13.05
C CYS A 253 18.28 22.26 13.27
N ALA A 254 16.99 22.13 13.62
CA ALA A 254 16.12 23.26 13.88
C ALA A 254 16.29 23.82 15.30
N SER A 255 16.46 22.95 16.30
CA SER A 255 16.43 23.29 17.73
C SER A 255 17.81 23.47 18.37
N ASP A 256 18.77 22.61 18.04
CA ASP A 256 20.12 22.58 18.61
C ASP A 256 21.16 22.13 17.55
N PRO A 257 21.73 23.09 16.79
CA PRO A 257 22.72 22.80 15.75
C PRO A 257 24.02 22.16 16.28
N ASP A 258 24.44 22.51 17.50
CA ASP A 258 25.68 21.99 18.08
C ASP A 258 25.55 20.49 18.38
N ALA A 259 24.40 20.08 18.92
CA ALA A 259 24.08 18.67 19.15
C ALA A 259 23.99 17.86 17.82
N ALA A 260 23.46 18.47 16.75
CA ALA A 260 23.40 17.84 15.43
C ALA A 260 24.80 17.62 14.82
N GLU A 261 25.73 18.57 15.02
CA GLU A 261 27.12 18.42 14.58
C GLU A 261 27.86 17.30 15.31
N ASP A 262 27.61 17.17 16.62
CA ASP A 262 28.16 16.09 17.43
C ASP A 262 27.61 14.72 16.99
N GLU A 263 26.32 14.62 16.65
CA GLU A 263 25.73 13.38 16.11
C GLU A 263 26.42 12.94 14.81
N LEU A 264 26.61 13.87 13.86
CA LEU A 264 27.29 13.57 12.60
C LEU A 264 28.77 13.22 12.79
N SER A 265 29.44 13.90 13.72
CA SER A 265 30.84 13.63 14.07
C SER A 265 30.99 12.23 14.66
N ASN A 266 30.05 11.80 15.52
CA ASN A 266 30.00 10.45 16.06
C ASN A 266 29.75 9.37 14.99
N LYS A 267 29.01 9.72 13.92
CA LYS A 267 28.82 8.87 12.73
C LYS A 267 30.03 8.85 11.78
N GLY A 268 31.14 9.51 12.16
CA GLY A 268 32.42 9.45 11.44
C GLY A 268 32.51 10.42 10.25
N LEU A 269 31.72 11.48 10.23
CA LEU A 269 31.90 12.61 9.32
C LEU A 269 32.98 13.57 9.86
N ALA A 270 33.74 14.18 8.95
CA ALA A 270 34.69 15.22 9.31
C ALA A 270 33.95 16.44 9.86
N ARG A 271 34.48 17.07 10.91
CA ARG A 271 33.81 18.18 11.62
C ARG A 271 33.41 19.33 10.68
N THR A 272 34.24 19.65 9.68
CA THR A 272 33.92 20.68 8.67
C THR A 272 32.79 20.28 7.73
N SER A 273 32.69 18.98 7.39
CA SER A 273 31.56 18.48 6.60
C SER A 273 30.28 18.43 7.43
N ALA A 274 30.38 18.10 8.73
CA ALA A 274 29.25 18.09 9.64
C ALA A 274 28.66 19.50 9.80
N THR A 275 29.49 20.52 10.02
CA THR A 275 29.04 21.93 10.12
C THR A 275 28.34 22.41 8.85
N ASP A 276 28.89 22.06 7.68
CA ASP A 276 28.31 22.45 6.39
C ASP A 276 26.95 21.77 6.15
N ILE A 277 26.84 20.49 6.49
CA ILE A 277 25.59 19.71 6.43
C ILE A 277 24.56 20.34 7.38
N VAL A 278 24.87 20.49 8.66
CA VAL A 278 23.92 21.04 9.66
C VAL A 278 23.46 22.45 9.26
N THR A 279 24.36 23.30 8.79
CA THR A 279 23.99 24.65 8.33
C THR A 279 23.04 24.62 7.14
N ARG A 280 23.32 23.76 6.15
CA ARG A 280 22.48 23.59 4.95
C ARG A 280 21.11 23.01 5.32
N TYR A 281 21.08 21.93 6.08
CA TYR A 281 19.84 21.27 6.51
C TYR A 281 19.02 22.18 7.42
N GLY A 282 19.61 22.83 8.43
CA GLY A 282 18.92 23.78 9.29
C GLY A 282 18.29 24.95 8.52
N ARG A 283 18.98 25.50 7.51
CA ARG A 283 18.42 26.53 6.63
C ARG A 283 17.23 25.99 5.81
N SER A 284 17.38 24.80 5.23
CA SER A 284 16.32 24.17 4.45
C SER A 284 15.11 23.82 5.30
N VAL A 285 15.29 23.29 6.52
CA VAL A 285 14.21 22.96 7.46
C VAL A 285 13.46 24.22 7.88
N ARG A 286 14.15 25.31 8.25
CA ARG A 286 13.48 26.58 8.59
C ARG A 286 12.67 27.14 7.42
N ARG A 287 13.20 27.02 6.19
CA ARG A 287 12.48 27.41 4.98
C ARG A 287 11.24 26.53 4.77
N ILE A 288 11.39 25.20 4.85
CA ILE A 288 10.27 24.26 4.72
C ILE A 288 9.22 24.54 5.79
N ASN A 289 9.59 24.75 7.06
CA ASN A 289 8.64 25.10 8.12
C ASN A 289 7.89 26.41 7.85
N THR A 290 8.58 27.40 7.29
CA THR A 290 7.97 28.68 6.90
C THR A 290 6.99 28.47 5.74
N ASP A 291 7.39 27.69 4.73
CA ASP A 291 6.56 27.40 3.57
C ASP A 291 5.34 26.56 3.98
N LEU A 292 5.50 25.51 4.80
CA LEU A 292 4.41 24.73 5.39
C LEU A 292 3.44 25.61 6.17
N ARG A 293 3.95 26.60 6.90
CA ARG A 293 3.11 27.56 7.64
C ARG A 293 2.33 28.45 6.67
N HIS A 294 2.97 29.04 5.66
CA HIS A 294 2.30 29.89 4.69
C HIS A 294 1.28 29.13 3.83
N GLU A 295 1.60 27.89 3.44
CA GLU A 295 0.70 27.02 2.70
C GLU A 295 -0.51 26.66 3.55
N ARG A 296 -0.29 26.35 4.84
CA ARG A 296 -1.39 26.14 5.80
C ARG A 296 -2.26 27.39 5.92
N GLU A 297 -1.68 28.55 6.16
CA GLU A 297 -2.41 29.82 6.32
C GLU A 297 -3.23 30.12 5.05
N THR A 298 -2.62 29.95 3.87
CA THR A 298 -3.27 30.16 2.57
C THR A 298 -4.41 29.15 2.35
N ARG A 299 -4.20 27.88 2.69
CA ARG A 299 -5.21 26.84 2.55
C ARG A 299 -6.37 27.05 3.52
N MET A 300 -6.07 27.41 4.76
CA MET A 300 -7.07 27.75 5.77
C MET A 300 -7.93 28.93 5.32
N LEU A 301 -7.33 29.98 4.76
CA LEU A 301 -8.07 31.12 4.21
C LEU A 301 -8.94 30.72 3.02
N ALA A 302 -8.42 29.88 2.10
CA ALA A 302 -9.19 29.39 0.96
C ALA A 302 -10.38 28.52 1.41
N ILE A 303 -10.17 27.63 2.38
CA ILE A 303 -11.23 26.83 3.00
C ILE A 303 -12.25 27.77 3.64
N ARG A 304 -11.80 28.72 4.46
CA ARG A 304 -12.67 29.69 5.14
C ARG A 304 -13.55 30.45 4.15
N HIS A 305 -12.99 31.07 3.12
CA HIS A 305 -13.78 31.79 2.12
C HIS A 305 -14.81 30.91 1.44
N ARG A 306 -14.45 29.64 1.17
CA ARG A 306 -15.38 28.68 0.58
C ARG A 306 -16.51 28.32 1.56
N LEU A 307 -16.20 28.06 2.83
CA LEU A 307 -17.21 27.76 3.85
C LEU A 307 -18.10 28.97 4.13
N GLU A 308 -17.55 30.19 4.15
CA GLU A 308 -18.31 31.43 4.27
C GLU A 308 -19.27 31.60 3.08
N SER A 309 -18.81 31.32 1.85
CA SER A 309 -19.67 31.33 0.65
C SER A 309 -20.79 30.27 0.74
N GLU A 310 -20.44 29.03 1.09
CA GLU A 310 -21.41 27.93 1.23
C GLU A 310 -22.42 28.20 2.36
N LEU A 311 -21.99 28.84 3.46
CA LEU A 311 -22.89 29.26 4.54
C LEU A 311 -23.82 30.40 4.11
N LEU A 312 -23.31 31.41 3.41
CA LEU A 312 -24.14 32.51 2.87
C LEU A 312 -25.22 32.00 1.91
N ASP A 313 -24.94 30.94 1.15
CA ASP A 313 -25.88 30.32 0.22
C ASP A 313 -26.96 29.49 0.93
N ILE A 314 -26.70 28.99 2.15
CA ILE A 314 -27.61 28.11 2.91
C ILE A 314 -28.38 28.87 4.01
N SER A 315 -27.79 29.92 4.59
CA SER A 315 -28.39 30.64 5.72
C SER A 315 -29.17 31.87 5.26
N GLU A 316 -30.49 31.72 5.06
CA GLU A 316 -31.42 32.84 5.21
C GLU A 316 -31.60 33.14 6.73
N GLY A 317 -30.60 33.75 7.37
CA GLY A 317 -30.85 34.54 8.59
C GLY A 317 -30.12 34.19 9.91
N GLU A 318 -29.27 33.17 9.99
CA GLU A 318 -28.43 32.93 11.18
C GLU A 318 -26.94 32.86 10.82
N TYR A 319 -26.18 33.90 11.18
CA TYR A 319 -24.73 33.93 11.06
C TYR A 319 -24.13 32.94 12.06
N ALA A 320 -23.46 31.89 11.56
CA ALA A 320 -22.53 31.13 12.40
C ALA A 320 -21.40 32.05 12.87
N ASP A 321 -21.07 32.03 14.16
CA ASP A 321 -20.05 32.89 14.73
C ASP A 321 -18.68 32.57 14.10
N SER A 322 -17.99 33.60 13.58
CA SER A 322 -16.69 33.44 12.89
C SER A 322 -15.65 32.74 13.77
N ALA A 323 -15.76 32.88 15.09
CA ALA A 323 -14.86 32.25 16.05
C ALA A 323 -15.02 30.72 16.12
N ASP A 324 -16.25 30.22 16.01
CA ASP A 324 -16.52 28.78 16.02
C ASP A 324 -16.02 28.14 14.73
N LEU A 325 -16.17 28.83 13.60
CA LEU A 325 -15.68 28.40 12.29
C LEU A 325 -14.14 28.36 12.23
N ASP A 326 -13.48 29.37 12.81
CA ASP A 326 -12.02 29.39 12.93
C ASP A 326 -11.51 28.25 13.83
N SER A 327 -12.18 27.95 14.94
CA SER A 327 -11.81 26.81 15.81
C SER A 327 -11.96 25.46 15.08
N PHE A 328 -13.02 25.33 14.28
CA PHE A 328 -13.32 24.11 13.52
C PHE A 328 -12.30 23.85 12.40
N VAL A 329 -11.98 24.88 11.59
CA VAL A 329 -10.97 24.76 10.52
C VAL A 329 -9.58 24.50 11.11
N ASN A 330 -9.25 25.12 12.24
CA ASN A 330 -8.00 24.83 12.95
C ASN A 330 -7.93 23.39 13.46
N SER A 331 -9.03 22.80 13.93
CA SER A 331 -9.04 21.42 14.41
C SER A 331 -8.88 20.38 13.31
N LEU A 332 -9.26 20.72 12.07
CA LEU A 332 -9.21 19.82 10.91
C LEU A 332 -7.94 19.99 10.05
N THR A 333 -7.12 21.02 10.30
CA THR A 333 -5.86 21.25 9.59
C THR A 333 -4.66 20.85 10.46
N PRO A 334 -3.83 19.88 10.05
CA PRO A 334 -2.68 19.44 10.83
C PRO A 334 -1.69 20.58 11.13
N ASN A 335 -1.05 20.54 12.29
CA ASN A 335 0.00 21.52 12.63
C ASN A 335 1.29 21.24 11.81
N PRO A 336 1.87 22.26 11.15
CA PRO A 336 3.01 22.07 10.27
C PRO A 336 4.33 21.97 11.05
N SER A 337 5.06 20.87 10.86
CA SER A 337 6.49 20.75 11.15
C SER A 337 7.11 19.84 10.10
N ALA A 338 8.31 20.14 9.61
CA ALA A 338 9.04 19.33 8.64
C ALA A 338 9.15 17.86 9.06
N ALA A 339 9.44 17.59 10.35
CA ALA A 339 9.49 16.23 10.88
C ALA A 339 8.12 15.54 10.90
N ASN A 340 7.06 16.27 11.27
CA ASN A 340 5.68 15.74 11.27
C ASN A 340 5.14 15.52 9.86
N THR A 341 5.45 16.42 8.93
CA THR A 341 5.05 16.31 7.52
C THR A 341 5.76 15.13 6.86
N PHE A 342 7.04 14.90 7.17
CA PHE A 342 7.75 13.73 6.67
C PHE A 342 7.19 12.42 7.23
N GLY A 343 6.78 12.40 8.50
CA GLY A 343 5.98 11.31 9.07
C GLY A 343 4.64 11.12 8.35
N ALA A 344 3.91 12.18 8.00
CA ALA A 344 2.63 12.08 7.30
C ALA A 344 2.73 11.61 5.83
N ILE A 345 3.93 11.62 5.25
CA ILE A 345 4.24 11.15 3.89
C ILE A 345 4.84 9.73 3.93
N SER A 346 5.33 9.28 5.09
CA SER A 346 5.92 7.95 5.22
C SER A 346 4.83 6.86 5.16
N PRO A 347 5.07 5.75 4.43
CA PRO A 347 4.13 4.64 4.29
C PRO A 347 3.81 3.92 5.61
N THR A 348 4.58 4.20 6.69
CA THR A 348 4.50 3.46 7.96
C THR A 348 3.94 4.25 9.14
N SER A 349 3.61 5.54 8.96
CA SER A 349 3.13 6.38 10.05
C SER A 349 1.67 6.76 9.88
N ALA A 350 0.83 6.19 10.75
CA ALA A 350 -0.52 6.68 10.97
C ALA A 350 -0.47 8.11 11.52
N PRO A 351 -1.28 9.05 10.99
CA PRO A 351 -1.50 10.30 11.69
C PRO A 351 -2.23 10.02 13.02
N PRO A 352 -1.88 10.70 14.12
CA PRO A 352 -2.68 10.64 15.34
C PRO A 352 -4.06 11.25 15.04
N VAL A 353 -5.08 10.40 15.05
CA VAL A 353 -6.48 10.83 14.97
C VAL A 353 -6.82 11.52 16.29
N THR A 354 -6.70 12.85 16.35
CA THR A 354 -7.26 13.63 17.46
C THR A 354 -8.77 13.58 17.36
N SER A 355 -9.36 12.66 18.11
CA SER A 355 -10.79 12.59 18.35
C SER A 355 -11.18 13.66 19.38
N GLY A 356 -12.13 14.52 19.01
CA GLY A 356 -12.99 15.20 19.98
C GLY A 356 -13.01 16.73 19.90
N THR A 357 -14.00 17.27 19.18
CA THR A 357 -14.74 18.46 19.62
C THR A 357 -16.16 18.39 19.07
N THR A 358 -17.14 18.11 19.92
CA THR A 358 -18.57 18.26 19.59
C THR A 358 -18.97 19.71 19.80
N ILE A 359 -19.05 20.49 18.73
CA ILE A 359 -19.69 21.82 18.72
C ILE A 359 -21.11 21.63 18.16
N ASN A 360 -22.10 22.05 18.93
CA ASN A 360 -23.51 21.76 18.69
C ASN A 360 -24.14 22.86 17.82
N VAL A 361 -23.92 22.78 16.51
CA VAL A 361 -24.61 23.58 15.49
C VAL A 361 -24.98 22.64 14.32
N ASN A 362 -26.11 22.92 13.67
CA ASN A 362 -26.86 22.08 12.73
C ASN A 362 -26.05 20.98 11.97
N GLN A 363 -26.30 19.70 12.30
CA GLN A 363 -25.46 18.55 11.91
C GLN A 363 -25.32 18.33 10.39
N GLN A 364 -26.29 18.76 9.59
CA GLN A 364 -26.25 18.61 8.12
C GLN A 364 -25.27 19.59 7.45
N ILE A 365 -25.14 20.80 8.00
CA ILE A 365 -24.17 21.79 7.54
C ILE A 365 -22.76 21.31 7.95
N PHE A 366 -22.57 20.83 9.18
CA PHE A 366 -21.29 20.28 9.65
C PHE A 366 -20.77 19.08 8.84
N GLN A 367 -21.63 18.17 8.38
CA GLN A 367 -21.19 17.04 7.55
C GLN A 367 -20.70 17.49 6.17
N ASN A 368 -21.39 18.46 5.54
CA ASN A 368 -20.94 19.05 4.27
C ASN A 368 -19.63 19.84 4.45
N LEU A 369 -19.52 20.66 5.51
CA LEU A 369 -18.33 21.45 5.82
C LEU A 369 -17.11 20.55 6.11
N ARG A 370 -17.28 19.48 6.89
CA ARG A 370 -16.21 18.49 7.16
C ARG A 370 -15.75 17.80 5.88
N GLY A 371 -16.67 17.47 4.98
CA GLY A 371 -16.36 16.91 3.66
C GLY A 371 -15.52 17.84 2.80
N THR A 372 -15.85 19.14 2.76
CA THR A 372 -15.09 20.15 2.01
C THR A 372 -13.67 20.35 2.56
N VAL A 373 -13.48 20.35 3.88
CA VAL A 373 -12.14 20.47 4.49
C VAL A 373 -11.29 19.24 4.23
N ILE A 374 -11.84 18.04 4.45
CA ILE A 374 -11.14 16.77 4.21
C ILE A 374 -10.72 16.66 2.74
N GLN A 375 -11.60 17.05 1.80
CA GLN A 375 -11.28 17.01 0.38
C GLN A 375 -10.13 17.93 -0.03
N ASN A 376 -10.06 19.11 0.59
CA ASN A 376 -8.99 20.06 0.32
C ASN A 376 -7.67 19.71 1.04
N VAL A 377 -7.72 18.98 2.15
CA VAL A 377 -6.52 18.52 2.86
C VAL A 377 -5.93 17.27 2.19
N GLN A 378 -6.77 16.29 1.82
CA GLN A 378 -6.34 15.04 1.17
C GLN A 378 -6.11 15.17 -0.35
N GLY A 379 -6.54 16.28 -0.98
CA GLY A 379 -6.41 16.44 -2.44
C GLY A 379 -7.46 15.65 -3.23
N THR A 380 -8.63 15.38 -2.64
CA THR A 380 -9.66 14.49 -3.20
C THR A 380 -10.77 15.23 -3.93
N VAL A 381 -10.58 16.53 -4.19
CA VAL A 381 -11.56 17.42 -4.84
C VAL A 381 -12.01 16.87 -6.20
N HIS A 382 -11.11 16.22 -6.94
CA HIS A 382 -11.39 15.64 -8.26
C HIS A 382 -11.88 14.18 -8.23
N LEU A 383 -11.99 13.56 -7.05
CA LEU A 383 -12.40 12.17 -6.93
C LEU A 383 -13.92 12.01 -7.02
N GLY A 384 -14.35 10.89 -7.61
CA GLY A 384 -15.75 10.48 -7.65
C GLY A 384 -16.32 10.12 -6.26
N PRO A 385 -17.65 9.98 -6.13
CA PRO A 385 -18.30 9.68 -4.85
C PRO A 385 -17.84 8.34 -4.26
N GLU A 386 -17.64 7.31 -5.09
CA GLU A 386 -17.21 5.98 -4.64
C GLU A 386 -15.78 5.99 -4.09
N ALA A 387 -14.86 6.72 -4.74
CA ALA A 387 -13.50 6.91 -4.22
C ALA A 387 -13.48 7.67 -2.89
N LYS A 388 -14.40 8.62 -2.69
CA LYS A 388 -14.53 9.35 -1.43
C LYS A 388 -15.07 8.46 -0.32
N GLU A 389 -16.04 7.60 -0.62
CA GLU A 389 -16.56 6.61 0.32
C GLU A 389 -15.47 5.61 0.73
N LEU A 390 -14.65 5.16 -0.23
CA LEU A 390 -13.52 4.27 0.04
C LEU A 390 -12.49 4.92 0.99
N LEU A 391 -12.16 6.20 0.79
CA LEU A 391 -11.27 6.93 1.70
C LEU A 391 -11.86 7.10 3.10
N GLN A 392 -13.18 7.27 3.23
CA GLN A 392 -13.83 7.33 4.53
C GLN A 392 -13.74 5.99 5.28
N LEU A 393 -13.95 4.87 4.58
CA LEU A 393 -13.77 3.53 5.16
C LEU A 393 -12.32 3.26 5.56
N ILE A 394 -11.35 3.71 4.76
CA ILE A 394 -9.93 3.61 5.10
C ILE A 394 -9.61 4.45 6.34
N ALA A 395 -10.19 5.64 6.47
CA ALA A 395 -9.98 6.48 7.65
C ALA A 395 -10.56 5.85 8.94
N SER A 396 -11.67 5.11 8.85
CA SER A 396 -12.28 4.46 10.02
C SER A 396 -11.70 3.07 10.35
N HIS A 397 -11.29 2.30 9.34
CA HIS A 397 -10.90 0.89 9.50
C HIS A 397 -9.50 0.53 8.97
N GLY A 398 -8.77 1.46 8.34
CA GLY A 398 -7.46 1.20 7.75
C GLY A 398 -6.33 1.00 8.77
N GLY A 399 -6.51 1.44 10.01
CA GLY A 399 -5.54 1.24 11.08
C GLY A 399 -4.13 1.73 10.71
N THR A 400 -3.13 0.85 10.81
CA THR A 400 -1.73 1.15 10.45
C THR A 400 -1.48 1.23 8.94
N GLU A 401 -2.37 0.67 8.12
CA GLU A 401 -2.25 0.64 6.66
C GLU A 401 -2.98 1.82 5.99
N ALA A 402 -3.59 2.71 6.78
CA ALA A 402 -4.43 3.77 6.24
C ALA A 402 -3.70 4.65 5.21
N GLY A 403 -2.45 5.05 5.48
CA GLY A 403 -1.67 5.87 4.54
C GLY A 403 -1.39 5.16 3.21
N ASP A 404 -1.01 3.89 3.26
CA ASP A 404 -0.74 3.07 2.07
C ASP A 404 -2.02 2.82 1.24
N LEU A 405 -3.15 2.60 1.92
CA LEU A 405 -4.45 2.42 1.28
C LEU A 405 -4.95 3.73 0.65
N GLU A 406 -4.78 4.88 1.31
CA GLU A 406 -5.09 6.19 0.75
C GLU A 406 -4.30 6.45 -0.55
N SER A 407 -2.99 6.19 -0.53
CA SER A 407 -2.15 6.28 -1.73
C SER A 407 -2.63 5.35 -2.85
N ALA A 408 -3.06 4.13 -2.52
CA ALA A 408 -3.63 3.21 -3.50
C ALA A 408 -4.92 3.73 -4.14
N VAL A 409 -5.80 4.42 -3.40
CA VAL A 409 -7.00 5.05 -3.99
C VAL A 409 -6.61 6.09 -5.03
N HIS A 410 -5.68 6.99 -4.69
CA HIS A 410 -5.24 8.02 -5.61
C HIS A 410 -4.55 7.46 -6.86
N GLU A 411 -3.73 6.42 -6.69
CA GLU A 411 -3.03 5.76 -7.78
C GLU A 411 -3.99 5.01 -8.72
N LEU A 412 -5.05 4.39 -8.19
CA LEU A 412 -6.08 3.75 -9.01
C LEU A 412 -6.84 4.76 -9.88
N GLU A 413 -7.13 5.93 -9.32
CA GLU A 413 -7.84 7.04 -9.97
C GLU A 413 -7.00 7.79 -11.00
N ASP A 414 -5.67 7.69 -10.91
CA ASP A 414 -4.75 8.29 -11.85
C ASP A 414 -4.67 7.48 -13.15
N SER A 415 -5.31 7.97 -14.22
CA SER A 415 -5.33 7.30 -15.51
C SER A 415 -3.94 7.19 -16.16
N ASP A 416 -3.03 8.10 -15.81
CA ASP A 416 -1.68 8.17 -16.36
C ASP A 416 -0.67 7.36 -15.54
N ALA A 417 -1.08 6.80 -14.39
CA ALA A 417 -0.24 5.90 -13.61
C ALA A 417 0.02 4.58 -14.36
N ARG A 418 1.19 3.98 -14.11
CA ARG A 418 1.60 2.73 -14.77
C ARG A 418 0.57 1.63 -14.49
N GLN A 419 0.22 0.85 -15.52
CA GLN A 419 -0.83 -0.17 -15.42
C GLN A 419 -0.57 -1.19 -14.30
N ALA A 420 0.68 -1.61 -14.09
CA ALA A 420 1.05 -2.54 -13.02
C ALA A 420 0.73 -1.98 -11.62
N GLU A 421 0.97 -0.68 -11.41
CA GLU A 421 0.70 0.00 -10.14
C GLU A 421 -0.79 0.16 -9.89
N ARG A 422 -1.55 0.54 -10.94
CA ARG A 422 -3.00 0.63 -10.85
C ARG A 422 -3.64 -0.73 -10.52
N LEU A 423 -3.13 -1.81 -11.13
CA LEU A 423 -3.54 -3.18 -10.81
C LEU A 423 -3.16 -3.57 -9.37
N GLY A 424 -1.96 -3.19 -8.93
CA GLY A 424 -1.51 -3.42 -7.55
C GLY A 424 -2.38 -2.70 -6.53
N ALA A 425 -2.72 -1.44 -6.80
CA ALA A 425 -3.65 -0.63 -6.02
C ALA A 425 -5.04 -1.27 -5.96
N LYS A 426 -5.61 -1.71 -7.09
CA LYS A 426 -6.88 -2.46 -7.14
C LYS A 426 -6.84 -3.69 -6.24
N ALA A 427 -5.78 -4.50 -6.33
CA ALA A 427 -5.66 -5.72 -5.53
C ALA A 427 -5.54 -5.43 -4.03
N LYS A 428 -4.78 -4.41 -3.63
CA LYS A 428 -4.66 -3.96 -2.23
C LYS A 428 -6.00 -3.48 -1.67
N LEU A 429 -6.72 -2.65 -2.43
CA LEU A 429 -8.02 -2.13 -2.02
C LEU A 429 -9.08 -3.25 -1.95
N GLY A 430 -9.04 -4.20 -2.89
CA GLY A 430 -9.90 -5.39 -2.86
C GLY A 430 -9.66 -6.25 -1.62
N ALA A 431 -8.39 -6.49 -1.25
CA ALA A 431 -8.04 -7.21 -0.03
C ALA A 431 -8.53 -6.47 1.24
N PHE A 432 -8.45 -5.13 1.25
CA PHE A 432 -9.02 -4.33 2.34
C PHE A 432 -10.54 -4.49 2.45
N LEU A 433 -11.28 -4.35 1.35
CA LEU A 433 -12.74 -4.52 1.37
C LEU A 433 -13.17 -5.92 1.81
N MET A 434 -12.42 -6.96 1.41
CA MET A 434 -12.67 -8.33 1.83
C MET A 434 -12.54 -8.52 3.35
N ARG A 435 -11.54 -7.89 3.98
CA ARG A 435 -11.38 -7.92 5.45
C ARG A 435 -12.55 -7.25 6.17
N LEU A 436 -13.19 -6.26 5.55
CA LEU A 436 -14.29 -5.51 6.16
C LEU A 436 -15.66 -6.17 6.04
N ARG A 437 -15.78 -7.28 5.27
CA ARG A 437 -17.05 -7.95 4.96
C ARG A 437 -17.88 -8.32 6.19
N ASP A 438 -17.22 -8.62 7.32
CA ASP A 438 -17.89 -9.01 8.57
C ASP A 438 -18.22 -7.82 9.49
N THR A 439 -17.70 -6.62 9.18
CA THR A 439 -17.75 -5.44 10.07
C THR A 439 -18.62 -4.29 9.54
N VAL A 440 -18.85 -4.23 8.24
CA VAL A 440 -19.56 -3.14 7.55
C VAL A 440 -20.75 -3.70 6.76
N GLU A 441 -21.79 -2.89 6.54
CA GLU A 441 -22.97 -3.31 5.76
C GLU A 441 -22.57 -3.83 4.37
N ALA A 442 -22.99 -5.06 4.07
CA ALA A 442 -22.61 -5.80 2.86
C ALA A 442 -23.00 -5.09 1.55
N ALA A 443 -24.05 -4.26 1.55
CA ALA A 443 -24.53 -3.57 0.36
C ALA A 443 -23.57 -2.45 -0.13
N GLY A 444 -22.97 -1.70 0.80
CA GLY A 444 -21.97 -0.68 0.48
C GLY A 444 -20.68 -1.29 -0.05
N LEU A 445 -20.21 -2.37 0.60
CA LEU A 445 -19.01 -3.10 0.17
C LEU A 445 -19.14 -3.70 -1.23
N ALA A 446 -20.30 -4.29 -1.57
CA ALA A 446 -20.54 -4.83 -2.91
C ALA A 446 -20.51 -3.75 -4.00
N THR A 447 -20.97 -2.54 -3.67
CA THR A 447 -20.94 -1.40 -4.61
C THR A 447 -19.51 -0.92 -4.84
N LEU A 448 -18.71 -0.79 -3.78
CA LEU A 448 -17.30 -0.42 -3.86
C LEU A 448 -16.46 -1.49 -4.56
N GLN A 449 -16.80 -2.76 -4.40
CA GLN A 449 -16.13 -3.84 -5.09
C GLN A 449 -16.37 -3.78 -6.61
N LYS A 450 -17.63 -3.61 -7.04
CA LYS A 450 -17.97 -3.39 -8.46
C LYS A 450 -17.29 -2.14 -9.03
N TYR A 451 -17.17 -1.10 -8.21
CA TYR A 451 -16.43 0.09 -8.58
C TYR A 451 -14.96 -0.21 -8.89
N LEU A 452 -14.25 -0.94 -8.01
CA LEU A 452 -12.85 -1.35 -8.24
C LEU A 452 -12.68 -2.19 -9.51
N GLU A 453 -13.65 -3.05 -9.82
CA GLU A 453 -13.67 -3.84 -11.05
C GLU A 453 -13.84 -2.96 -12.29
N SER A 454 -14.75 -1.98 -12.24
CA SER A 454 -15.05 -1.09 -13.37
C SER A 454 -13.87 -0.18 -13.76
N LYS A 455 -12.98 0.16 -12.82
CA LYS A 455 -11.91 1.16 -13.01
C LYS A 455 -10.77 0.73 -13.92
N LEU A 456 -10.61 -0.58 -14.16
CA LEU A 456 -9.55 -1.12 -15.01
C LEU A 456 -10.08 -1.98 -16.17
N GLY A 457 -11.40 -1.95 -16.39
CA GLY A 457 -12.07 -2.69 -17.47
C GLY A 457 -11.99 -4.20 -17.25
N ALA A 458 -13.00 -4.75 -16.57
CA ALA A 458 -13.44 -6.12 -16.81
C ALA A 458 -14.64 -6.07 -17.76
#